data_AF-X1D2A1-F1
#
_entry.id   AF-X1D2A1-F1
#
_cell.length_a   1.000
_cell.length_b   1.000
_cell.length_c   1.000
_cell.angle_alpha   90.00
_cell.angle_beta   90.00
_cell.angle_gamma   90.00
#
_symmetry.space_group_name_H-M   'P 1'
#
loop_
_entity.id
_entity.type
_entity.pdbx_description
1 polymer ?
#
loop_
_entity_poly.entity_id
_entity_poly.type
_entity_poly.pdbx_seq_one_letter_code
_entity_poly.pdbx_strand_id
1 'polypeptide(L)'
;SCLLYGDSGLPNQTGPLAPDKIVFRDGWERDSAYLLLNLRFTGWHRYKATNTITLLYENGVLASDQLTGEKFGWLPEGRSLFRDKRIPRENLNGLLVEKVGLSKVLNELTGLGSPWAQDPPYYAKVDEFSTEDNLDSSKTVIDDWHGWTHERTIIFHHDGPIVIKDDAWGPSDQNSALSWNLVSDEAMMEERLRLGSEQIPAEVVFLTNGSGEFQYLEIPTDKDNVPNVQVQYTSKDKGQLSLFTIFLTKDWVGAQAKLKESTDGLILEIWDD
;
A
#
# COMPACT_ATOMS: atom_id res chain seq x y z
N SER A 1 -8.10 -0.15 -17.69
CA SER A 1 -8.30 0.34 -16.30
C SER A 1 -9.38 1.41 -16.19
N CYS A 2 -9.83 1.81 -14.99
CA CYS A 2 -10.81 2.89 -14.82
C CYS A 2 -10.78 3.64 -13.47
N LEU A 3 -11.34 4.86 -13.46
CA LEU A 3 -11.70 5.60 -12.25
C LEU A 3 -13.16 5.29 -11.87
N LEU A 4 -13.36 4.83 -10.65
CA LEU A 4 -14.69 4.72 -10.05
C LEU A 4 -15.00 6.01 -9.32
N TYR A 5 -16.19 6.56 -9.54
CA TYR A 5 -16.67 7.76 -8.85
C TYR A 5 -17.74 7.39 -7.84
N GLY A 6 -17.78 8.10 -6.72
CA GLY A 6 -18.84 7.97 -5.73
C GLY A 6 -19.18 9.31 -5.10
N ASP A 7 -20.41 9.42 -4.61
CA ASP A 7 -20.85 10.54 -3.77
C ASP A 7 -20.31 10.38 -2.34
N SER A 8 -20.68 11.23 -1.40
CA SER A 8 -20.19 11.19 -0.01
C SER A 8 -20.26 9.84 0.71
N GLY A 9 -21.08 8.88 0.25
CA GLY A 9 -21.33 7.61 0.96
C GLY A 9 -22.05 7.79 2.30
N LEU A 10 -22.63 8.97 2.56
CA LEU A 10 -23.39 9.31 3.75
C LEU A 10 -24.87 9.52 3.38
N PRO A 11 -25.81 8.78 4.01
CA PRO A 11 -27.24 8.86 3.66
C PRO A 11 -27.85 10.26 3.75
N ASN A 12 -27.29 11.12 4.60
CA ASN A 12 -27.88 12.42 4.94
C ASN A 12 -27.08 13.62 4.38
N GLN A 13 -26.01 13.38 3.62
CA GLN A 13 -25.14 14.45 3.13
C GLN A 13 -24.74 14.15 1.70
N THR A 14 -25.54 14.51 0.70
CA THR A 14 -25.13 14.35 -0.70
C THR A 14 -23.92 15.24 -0.99
N GLY A 15 -22.77 14.63 -1.24
CA GLY A 15 -21.56 15.32 -1.69
C GLY A 15 -21.43 15.29 -3.22
N PRO A 16 -20.52 16.09 -3.80
CA PRO A 16 -20.21 15.98 -5.22
C PRO A 16 -19.68 14.56 -5.54
N LEU A 17 -19.91 14.09 -6.77
CA LEU A 17 -19.25 12.90 -7.28
C LEU A 17 -17.74 13.17 -7.34
N ALA A 18 -16.96 12.35 -6.65
CA ALA A 18 -15.51 12.43 -6.60
C ALA A 18 -14.90 11.05 -6.89
N PRO A 19 -13.65 11.01 -7.39
CA PRO A 19 -12.91 9.75 -7.51
C PRO A 19 -12.91 8.98 -6.19
N ASP A 20 -13.33 7.72 -6.26
CA ASP A 20 -13.47 6.81 -5.14
C ASP A 20 -12.34 5.78 -5.10
N LYS A 21 -12.07 5.18 -6.25
CA LYS A 21 -11.07 4.14 -6.45
C LYS A 21 -10.48 4.23 -7.85
N ILE A 22 -9.24 3.80 -7.99
CA ILE A 22 -8.66 3.46 -9.29
C ILE A 22 -8.61 1.94 -9.38
N VAL A 23 -9.11 1.39 -10.48
CA VAL A 23 -9.00 -0.03 -10.80
C VAL A 23 -8.05 -0.18 -11.98
N PHE A 24 -6.86 -0.68 -11.70
CA PHE A 24 -5.92 -1.13 -12.72
C PHE A 24 -6.25 -2.56 -13.11
N ARG A 25 -6.21 -2.87 -14.40
CA ARG A 25 -6.45 -4.22 -14.90
C ARG A 25 -5.69 -4.47 -16.20
N ASP A 26 -5.20 -5.69 -16.32
CA ASP A 26 -4.53 -6.23 -17.50
C ASP A 26 -5.52 -6.95 -18.43
N GLY A 27 -6.55 -7.59 -17.87
CA GLY A 27 -7.51 -8.38 -18.64
C GLY A 27 -8.80 -8.65 -17.90
N TRP A 28 -9.65 -9.51 -18.45
CA TRP A 28 -10.93 -9.95 -17.86
C TRP A 28 -10.94 -11.43 -17.46
N GLU A 29 -9.84 -12.13 -17.71
CA GLU A 29 -9.68 -13.52 -17.34
C GLU A 29 -9.44 -13.65 -15.83
N ARG A 30 -9.64 -14.87 -15.30
CA ARG A 30 -9.54 -15.12 -13.86
C ARG A 30 -8.12 -14.94 -13.32
N ASP A 31 -7.13 -15.15 -14.17
CA ASP A 31 -5.71 -15.07 -13.87
C ASP A 31 -5.11 -13.68 -14.20
N SER A 32 -5.88 -12.79 -14.83
CA SER A 32 -5.41 -11.46 -15.21
C SER A 32 -5.01 -10.62 -13.99
N ALA A 33 -3.95 -9.83 -14.14
CA ALA A 33 -3.53 -8.90 -13.11
C ALA A 33 -4.56 -7.79 -12.91
N TYR A 34 -4.80 -7.42 -11.64
CA TYR A 34 -5.52 -6.20 -11.29
C TYR A 34 -5.07 -5.64 -9.94
N LEU A 35 -5.17 -4.31 -9.82
CA LEU A 35 -4.79 -3.57 -8.62
C LEU A 35 -5.91 -2.58 -8.26
N LEU A 36 -6.27 -2.55 -6.98
CA LEU A 36 -7.30 -1.67 -6.43
C LEU A 36 -6.64 -0.60 -5.55
N LEU A 37 -6.66 0.65 -6.00
CA LEU A 37 -6.22 1.80 -5.22
C LEU A 37 -7.44 2.51 -4.64
N ASN A 38 -7.45 2.71 -3.32
CA ASN A 38 -8.52 3.41 -2.64
C ASN A 38 -8.20 4.91 -2.49
N LEU A 39 -9.06 5.78 -3.00
CA LEU A 39 -8.83 7.23 -3.03
C LEU A 39 -9.49 7.96 -1.86
N ARG A 40 -10.37 7.31 -1.10
CA ARG A 40 -11.04 7.95 0.04
C ARG A 40 -11.61 6.95 1.05
N PHE A 41 -11.99 7.45 2.21
CA PHE A 41 -12.73 6.67 3.21
C PHE A 41 -14.00 7.33 3.75
N THR A 42 -14.54 8.34 3.07
CA THR A 42 -15.80 8.96 3.48
C THR A 42 -16.98 8.02 3.28
N GLY A 43 -17.81 7.83 4.31
CA GLY A 43 -19.01 7.01 4.26
C GLY A 43 -19.21 6.10 5.48
N TRP A 44 -20.41 5.51 5.60
CA TRP A 44 -20.78 4.77 6.82
C TRP A 44 -20.08 3.41 6.96
N HIS A 45 -19.70 2.71 5.89
CA HIS A 45 -19.08 1.37 5.93
C HIS A 45 -17.67 1.35 5.35
N ARG A 46 -16.83 2.31 5.75
CA ARG A 46 -15.47 2.45 5.22
C ARG A 46 -14.45 2.64 6.33
N TYR A 47 -13.24 2.11 6.12
CA TYR A 47 -12.07 2.30 6.98
C TYR A 47 -11.08 3.26 6.34
N LYS A 48 -10.17 3.79 7.16
CA LYS A 48 -9.30 4.95 6.89
C LYS A 48 -8.15 4.64 5.92
N ALA A 49 -8.53 4.33 4.68
CA ALA A 49 -7.69 3.75 3.64
C ALA A 49 -7.39 4.69 2.47
N THR A 50 -7.41 6.02 2.69
CA THR A 50 -7.04 6.97 1.63
C THR A 50 -5.63 6.67 1.13
N ASN A 51 -5.48 6.63 -0.20
CA ASN A 51 -4.25 6.35 -0.94
C ASN A 51 -3.57 5.00 -0.63
N THR A 52 -4.36 3.99 -0.25
CA THR A 52 -3.83 2.63 0.02
C THR A 52 -4.21 1.67 -1.10
N ILE A 53 -3.34 0.69 -1.35
CA ILE A 53 -3.62 -0.40 -2.27
C ILE A 53 -4.35 -1.48 -1.49
N THR A 54 -5.64 -1.65 -1.74
CA THR A 54 -6.45 -2.59 -0.96
C THR A 54 -6.28 -4.03 -1.42
N LEU A 55 -5.87 -4.21 -2.68
CA LEU A 55 -5.67 -5.52 -3.29
C LEU A 55 -4.75 -5.39 -4.52
N LEU A 56 -3.78 -6.28 -4.62
CA LEU A 56 -3.05 -6.62 -5.83
C LEU A 56 -3.20 -8.12 -6.05
N TYR A 57 -3.69 -8.48 -7.25
CA TYR A 57 -3.98 -9.84 -7.62
C TYR A 57 -3.40 -10.15 -8.99
N GLU A 58 -2.83 -11.34 -9.14
CA GLU A 58 -2.51 -11.95 -10.44
C GLU A 58 -2.44 -13.46 -10.27
N ASN A 59 -3.41 -14.17 -10.84
CA ASN A 59 -3.62 -15.61 -10.62
C ASN A 59 -3.65 -16.05 -9.13
N GLY A 60 -3.80 -15.11 -8.20
CA GLY A 60 -3.68 -15.29 -6.75
C GLY A 60 -3.55 -13.93 -6.06
N VAL A 61 -3.85 -13.87 -4.75
CA VAL A 61 -3.64 -12.63 -3.99
C VAL A 61 -2.15 -12.45 -3.73
N LEU A 62 -1.59 -11.31 -4.14
CA LEU A 62 -0.17 -10.99 -3.90
C LEU A 62 -0.02 -10.01 -2.73
N ALA A 63 -0.91 -9.01 -2.66
CA ALA A 63 -0.99 -8.07 -1.55
C ALA A 63 -2.45 -7.74 -1.25
N SER A 64 -2.81 -7.60 0.03
CA SER A 64 -4.15 -7.12 0.41
C SER A 64 -4.13 -6.56 1.83
N ASP A 65 -5.16 -5.80 2.21
CA ASP A 65 -5.24 -5.28 3.57
C ASP A 65 -5.38 -6.41 4.61
N GLN A 66 -4.74 -6.26 5.77
CA GLN A 66 -4.85 -7.20 6.88
C GLN A 66 -6.12 -6.88 7.71
N LEU A 67 -7.25 -7.44 7.26
CA LEU A 67 -8.56 -7.20 7.86
C LEU A 67 -8.88 -8.13 9.04
N THR A 68 -8.11 -9.20 9.23
CA THR A 68 -8.27 -10.14 10.34
C THR A 68 -7.46 -9.70 11.55
N GLY A 69 -8.11 -9.53 12.71
CA GLY A 69 -7.41 -9.28 13.96
C GLY A 69 -7.37 -10.48 14.89
N GLU A 70 -6.60 -10.35 15.97
CA GLU A 70 -6.55 -11.33 17.04
C GLU A 70 -7.95 -11.62 17.60
N LYS A 71 -8.29 -12.91 17.66
CA LYS A 71 -9.48 -13.36 18.37
C LYS A 71 -9.17 -13.40 19.86
N PHE A 72 -9.82 -12.55 20.63
CA PHE A 72 -9.81 -12.67 22.08
C PHE A 72 -10.80 -13.75 22.50
N GLY A 73 -10.32 -14.86 23.08
CA GLY A 73 -11.14 -16.00 23.48
C GLY A 73 -12.24 -15.70 24.50
N TRP A 74 -12.20 -14.53 25.15
CA TRP A 74 -13.23 -14.05 26.08
C TRP A 74 -14.29 -13.17 25.42
N LEU A 75 -14.11 -12.76 24.16
CA LEU A 75 -15.10 -12.01 23.38
C LEU A 75 -15.99 -12.98 22.57
N PRO A 76 -17.31 -12.75 22.51
CA PRO A 76 -18.20 -13.52 21.64
C PRO A 76 -17.73 -13.47 20.17
N GLU A 77 -17.93 -14.55 19.41
CA GLU A 77 -17.45 -14.68 18.02
C GLU A 77 -17.84 -13.51 17.09
N GLY A 78 -18.99 -12.88 17.34
CA GLY A 78 -19.44 -11.69 16.57
C GLY A 78 -18.81 -10.35 16.99
N ARG A 79 -18.00 -10.31 18.04
CA ARG A 79 -17.27 -9.13 18.54
C ARG A 79 -15.76 -9.26 18.45
N SER A 80 -15.25 -10.41 18.02
CA SER A 80 -13.81 -10.64 17.77
C SER A 80 -13.38 -10.20 16.37
N LEU A 81 -14.32 -9.88 15.47
CA LEU A 81 -14.02 -9.33 14.15
C LEU A 81 -13.74 -7.83 14.27
N PHE A 82 -12.62 -7.37 13.68
CA PHE A 82 -12.35 -5.94 13.49
C PHE A 82 -13.54 -5.34 12.75
N ARG A 83 -14.31 -4.51 13.44
CA ARG A 83 -15.42 -3.79 12.79
C ARG A 83 -14.80 -2.94 11.67
N ASP A 84 -15.34 -3.04 10.46
CA ASP A 84 -14.93 -2.43 9.17
C ASP A 84 -14.57 -0.93 9.19
N LYS A 85 -14.65 -0.25 10.33
CA LYS A 85 -14.35 1.16 10.54
C LYS A 85 -13.05 1.43 11.31
N ARG A 86 -12.38 0.39 11.85
CA ARG A 86 -11.26 0.54 12.80
C ARG A 86 -10.02 -0.27 12.43
N ILE A 87 -9.82 -0.54 11.14
CA ILE A 87 -8.59 -1.19 10.70
C ILE A 87 -7.44 -0.19 10.90
N PRO A 88 -6.39 -0.57 11.65
CA PRO A 88 -5.26 0.31 11.89
C PRO A 88 -4.53 0.60 10.58
N ARG A 89 -3.88 1.76 10.51
CA ARG A 89 -3.21 2.20 9.28
C ARG A 89 -2.06 1.28 8.89
N GLU A 90 -1.35 0.74 9.88
CA GLU A 90 -0.30 -0.27 9.69
C GLU A 90 -0.80 -1.58 9.04
N ASN A 91 -2.10 -1.89 9.13
CA ASN A 91 -2.68 -3.07 8.49
C ASN A 91 -3.07 -2.84 7.02
N LEU A 92 -2.76 -1.65 6.47
CA LEU A 92 -3.09 -1.27 5.10
C LEU A 92 -1.82 -1.09 4.26
N ASN A 93 -1.95 -1.21 2.94
CA ASN A 93 -0.81 -1.03 2.04
C ASN A 93 -0.60 0.44 1.65
N GLY A 94 0.10 1.22 2.49
CA GLY A 94 0.37 2.62 2.22
C GLY A 94 1.20 3.35 3.28
N LEU A 95 1.24 4.68 3.16
CA LEU A 95 2.04 5.54 4.02
C LEU A 95 1.54 5.54 5.47
N LEU A 96 2.52 5.49 6.37
CA LEU A 96 2.43 5.71 7.80
C LEU A 96 3.21 6.98 8.16
N VAL A 97 2.56 7.91 8.82
CA VAL A 97 3.19 9.14 9.34
C VAL A 97 3.09 9.14 10.86
N GLU A 98 4.09 9.72 11.52
CA GLU A 98 4.14 9.76 12.99
C GLU A 98 2.91 10.48 13.58
N LYS A 99 2.43 10.01 14.74
CA LYS A 99 1.44 10.75 15.52
C LYS A 99 1.98 12.12 15.93
N VAL A 100 1.07 13.08 16.13
CA VAL A 100 1.40 14.43 16.60
C VAL A 100 0.58 14.85 17.82
N GLY A 101 1.03 15.92 18.48
CA GLY A 101 0.33 16.54 19.60
C GLY A 101 0.15 15.61 20.80
N LEU A 102 -0.99 15.72 21.49
CA LEU A 102 -1.29 14.94 22.70
C LEU A 102 -1.27 13.43 22.44
N SER A 103 -1.63 13.00 21.23
CA SER A 103 -1.65 11.57 20.87
C SER A 103 -0.25 10.96 20.86
N LYS A 104 0.76 11.72 20.41
CA LYS A 104 2.17 11.33 20.47
C LYS A 104 2.65 11.26 21.91
N VAL A 105 2.41 12.31 22.69
CA VAL A 105 2.82 12.37 24.11
C VAL A 105 2.23 11.21 24.90
N LEU A 106 0.96 10.88 24.71
CA LEU A 106 0.33 9.74 25.39
C LEU A 106 0.95 8.41 24.96
N ASN A 107 1.26 8.23 23.68
CA ASN A 107 1.93 7.02 23.19
C ASN A 107 3.34 6.89 23.78
N GLU A 108 4.13 7.96 23.81
CA GLU A 108 5.48 7.98 24.41
C GLU A 108 5.46 7.68 25.92
N LEU A 109 4.47 8.21 26.65
CA LEU A 109 4.38 8.01 28.10
C LEU A 109 3.87 6.61 28.49
N THR A 110 3.00 6.02 27.69
CA THR A 110 2.31 4.77 28.05
C THR A 110 2.81 3.56 27.29
N GLY A 111 3.45 3.75 26.14
CA GLY A 111 3.75 2.70 25.16
C GLY A 111 2.48 2.07 24.55
N LEU A 112 1.29 2.63 24.80
CA LEU A 112 0.03 2.03 24.37
C LEU A 112 -0.37 2.52 22.98
N GLY A 113 -0.66 1.56 22.10
CA GLY A 113 -1.15 1.78 20.74
C GLY A 113 -0.04 2.02 19.71
N SER A 114 -0.46 2.15 18.44
CA SER A 114 0.44 2.40 17.31
C SER A 114 1.15 3.76 17.43
N PRO A 115 2.43 3.90 17.04
CA PRO A 115 3.10 5.20 16.94
C PRO A 115 2.62 6.03 15.74
N TRP A 116 1.85 5.41 14.83
CA TRP A 116 1.43 5.99 13.56
C TRP A 116 0.07 6.67 13.64
N ALA A 117 -0.06 7.79 12.93
CA ALA A 117 -1.33 8.48 12.76
C ALA A 117 -2.32 7.57 12.03
N GLN A 118 -3.55 7.54 12.51
CA GLN A 118 -4.58 6.61 12.02
C GLN A 118 -5.56 7.28 11.05
N ASP A 119 -5.48 8.61 10.94
CA ASP A 119 -6.52 9.46 10.35
C ASP A 119 -5.95 10.27 9.19
N PRO A 120 -5.81 9.68 7.98
CA PRO A 120 -5.42 10.42 6.79
C PRO A 120 -6.53 11.39 6.36
N PRO A 121 -6.21 12.35 5.47
CA PRO A 121 -7.22 13.14 4.79
C PRO A 121 -8.27 12.26 4.11
N TYR A 122 -9.50 12.75 4.09
CA TYR A 122 -10.65 12.00 3.58
C TYR A 122 -10.52 11.55 2.13
N TYR A 123 -9.79 12.31 1.32
CA TYR A 123 -9.63 12.12 -0.11
C TYR A 123 -8.16 12.26 -0.48
N ALA A 124 -7.70 11.42 -1.41
CA ALA A 124 -6.52 11.62 -2.20
C ALA A 124 -6.94 12.32 -3.50
N LYS A 125 -6.11 13.24 -3.97
CA LYS A 125 -6.25 13.86 -5.28
C LYS A 125 -5.70 12.90 -6.33
N VAL A 126 -6.39 12.79 -7.47
CA VAL A 126 -5.85 12.16 -8.67
C VAL A 126 -5.28 13.29 -9.52
N ASP A 127 -3.96 13.39 -9.57
CA ASP A 127 -3.26 14.39 -10.38
C ASP A 127 -3.21 13.94 -11.84
N GLU A 128 -2.90 12.67 -12.06
CA GLU A 128 -2.80 12.07 -13.38
C GLU A 128 -3.42 10.67 -13.36
N PHE A 129 -4.12 10.33 -14.44
CA PHE A 129 -4.58 8.97 -14.72
C PHE A 129 -4.61 8.81 -16.24
N SER A 130 -3.85 7.84 -16.75
CA SER A 130 -3.79 7.51 -18.17
C SER A 130 -4.04 6.02 -18.37
N THR A 131 -4.69 5.69 -19.47
CA THR A 131 -4.87 4.32 -19.92
C THR A 131 -4.44 4.22 -21.37
N GLU A 132 -3.42 3.41 -21.63
CA GLU A 132 -2.85 3.18 -22.95
C GLU A 132 -2.90 1.69 -23.30
N ASP A 133 -2.48 1.34 -24.52
CA ASP A 133 -2.61 -0.02 -25.04
C ASP A 133 -1.75 -1.06 -24.32
N ASN A 134 -0.63 -0.64 -23.70
CA ASN A 134 0.34 -1.55 -23.06
C ASN A 134 0.65 -1.16 -21.59
N LEU A 135 0.05 -0.09 -21.11
CA LEU A 135 0.43 0.59 -19.88
C LEU A 135 -0.74 1.42 -19.38
N ASP A 136 -1.07 1.29 -18.11
CA ASP A 136 -1.90 2.25 -17.39
C ASP A 136 -1.06 2.94 -16.32
N SER A 137 -1.33 4.23 -16.07
CA SER A 137 -0.60 4.97 -15.04
C SER A 137 -1.50 5.85 -14.20
N SER A 138 -1.10 6.10 -12.96
CA SER A 138 -1.69 7.17 -12.15
C SER A 138 -0.65 7.85 -11.29
N LYS A 139 -0.89 9.14 -11.01
CA LYS A 139 -0.26 9.87 -9.93
C LYS A 139 -1.33 10.38 -8.97
N THR A 140 -1.17 10.08 -7.69
CA THR A 140 -2.13 10.42 -6.63
C THR A 140 -1.43 11.10 -5.48
N VAL A 141 -2.13 12.03 -4.81
CA VAL A 141 -1.55 12.89 -3.78
C VAL A 141 -2.44 12.95 -2.55
N ILE A 142 -1.83 12.81 -1.37
CA ILE A 142 -2.41 13.28 -0.10
C ILE A 142 -1.62 14.51 0.32
N ASP A 143 -2.32 15.61 0.60
CA ASP A 143 -1.71 16.85 1.10
C ASP A 143 -2.00 17.07 2.59
N ASP A 144 -1.03 17.65 3.29
CA ASP A 144 -1.14 18.14 4.67
C ASP A 144 -1.69 17.11 5.69
N TRP A 145 -1.29 15.85 5.56
CA TRP A 145 -1.56 14.85 6.58
C TRP A 145 -0.62 15.05 7.77
N HIS A 146 -1.04 15.87 8.74
CA HIS A 146 -0.17 16.30 9.84
C HIS A 146 1.12 16.98 9.35
N GLY A 147 1.04 17.76 8.27
CA GLY A 147 2.18 18.40 7.62
C GLY A 147 2.93 17.53 6.62
N TRP A 148 2.50 16.29 6.39
CA TRP A 148 3.06 15.42 5.34
C TRP A 148 2.30 15.53 4.03
N THR A 149 3.04 15.56 2.93
CA THR A 149 2.53 15.26 1.58
C THR A 149 3.02 13.89 1.16
N HIS A 150 2.15 13.13 0.50
CA HIS A 150 2.43 11.80 -0.03
C HIS A 150 2.02 11.74 -1.49
N GLU A 151 2.97 11.45 -2.37
CA GLU A 151 2.72 11.11 -3.76
C GLU A 151 2.87 9.60 -3.97
N ARG A 152 1.89 9.01 -4.64
CA ARG A 152 1.95 7.64 -5.12
C ARG A 152 1.78 7.61 -6.62
N THR A 153 2.82 7.13 -7.30
CA THR A 153 2.80 6.87 -8.74
C THR A 153 2.69 5.37 -8.96
N ILE A 154 1.75 4.95 -9.82
CA ILE A 154 1.59 3.55 -10.22
C ILE A 154 1.78 3.50 -11.73
N ILE A 155 2.67 2.63 -12.18
CA ILE A 155 2.91 2.25 -13.57
C ILE A 155 2.53 0.77 -13.66
N PHE A 156 1.46 0.48 -14.38
CA PHE A 156 0.88 -0.85 -14.49
C PHE A 156 1.05 -1.31 -15.94
N HIS A 157 2.10 -2.10 -16.19
CA HIS A 157 2.32 -2.69 -17.51
C HIS A 157 1.35 -3.84 -17.75
N HIS A 158 0.76 -3.88 -18.94
CA HIS A 158 0.00 -5.04 -19.39
C HIS A 158 0.98 -6.17 -19.70
N ASP A 159 0.72 -7.37 -19.19
CA ASP A 159 1.64 -8.52 -19.24
C ASP A 159 3.08 -8.21 -18.74
N GLY A 160 3.23 -7.28 -17.79
CA GLY A 160 4.54 -6.86 -17.30
C GLY A 160 4.58 -6.44 -15.82
N PRO A 161 5.71 -5.87 -15.38
CA PRO A 161 5.90 -5.48 -13.99
C PRO A 161 4.91 -4.39 -13.57
N ILE A 162 4.46 -4.47 -12.32
CA ILE A 162 3.69 -3.40 -11.69
C ILE A 162 4.65 -2.62 -10.80
N VAL A 163 4.89 -1.36 -11.15
CA VAL A 163 5.80 -0.48 -10.43
C VAL A 163 5.01 0.55 -9.64
N ILE A 164 5.30 0.65 -8.35
CA ILE A 164 4.71 1.62 -7.45
C ILE A 164 5.84 2.44 -6.85
N LYS A 165 5.81 3.76 -7.06
CA LYS A 165 6.72 4.70 -6.44
C LYS A 165 5.95 5.50 -5.39
N ASP A 166 6.41 5.45 -4.16
CA ASP A 166 5.90 6.24 -3.05
C ASP A 166 6.97 7.28 -2.66
N ASP A 167 6.63 8.56 -2.81
CA ASP A 167 7.42 9.69 -2.32
C ASP A 167 6.61 10.38 -1.22
N ALA A 168 7.21 10.68 -0.07
CA ALA A 168 6.59 11.48 0.96
C ALA A 168 7.57 12.49 1.54
N TRP A 169 7.07 13.66 1.91
CA TRP A 169 7.86 14.69 2.57
C TRP A 169 7.02 15.43 3.61
N GLY A 170 7.65 15.83 4.70
CA GLY A 170 6.97 16.44 5.82
C GLY A 170 7.95 17.09 6.82
N PRO A 171 7.55 17.24 8.09
CA PRO A 171 8.39 17.82 9.12
C PRO A 171 9.72 17.06 9.28
N SER A 172 10.84 17.80 9.28
CA SER A 172 12.20 17.24 9.25
C SER A 172 12.61 16.47 10.52
N ASP A 173 11.79 16.51 11.57
CA ASP A 173 12.02 15.83 12.83
C ASP A 173 11.18 14.55 13.01
N GLN A 174 10.25 14.29 12.10
CA GLN A 174 9.31 13.17 12.16
C GLN A 174 9.74 11.98 11.32
N ASN A 175 9.34 10.80 11.79
CA ASN A 175 9.52 9.55 11.06
C ASN A 175 8.36 9.29 10.07
N SER A 176 8.67 8.55 9.02
CA SER A 176 7.68 7.99 8.10
C SER A 176 8.02 6.54 7.77
N ALA A 177 7.00 5.77 7.42
CA ALA A 177 7.14 4.42 6.97
C ALA A 177 6.13 4.08 5.88
N LEU A 178 6.42 3.03 5.10
CA LEU A 178 5.46 2.42 4.18
C LEU A 178 5.18 1.00 4.68
N SER A 179 3.92 0.62 4.76
CA SER A 179 3.53 -0.75 5.08
C SER A 179 3.00 -1.50 3.87
N TRP A 180 3.33 -2.77 3.79
CA TRP A 180 2.83 -3.76 2.86
C TRP A 180 2.42 -5.03 3.60
N ASN A 181 1.30 -5.63 3.21
CA ASN A 181 0.74 -6.85 3.75
C ASN A 181 0.62 -7.82 2.58
N LEU A 182 1.49 -8.83 2.57
CA LEU A 182 1.83 -9.67 1.43
C LEU A 182 1.50 -11.13 1.70
N VAL A 183 1.26 -11.89 0.64
CA VAL A 183 1.09 -13.36 0.66
C VAL A 183 2.38 -14.00 0.14
N SER A 184 3.13 -14.67 1.00
CA SER A 184 4.47 -15.20 0.74
C SER A 184 4.61 -16.64 1.27
N ASP A 185 5.10 -17.57 0.44
CA ASP A 185 5.32 -18.97 0.82
C ASP A 185 6.76 -19.27 1.26
N GLU A 186 7.71 -18.31 1.13
CA GLU A 186 9.13 -18.55 1.40
C GLU A 186 9.75 -17.63 2.46
N ALA A 187 10.87 -18.11 3.01
CA ALA A 187 11.75 -17.35 3.89
C ALA A 187 12.55 -16.29 3.10
N MET A 188 12.80 -15.18 3.77
CA MET A 188 13.00 -13.85 3.16
C MET A 188 14.41 -13.59 2.64
N MET A 189 14.53 -12.69 1.64
CA MET A 189 15.75 -11.95 1.33
C MET A 189 15.52 -10.45 1.57
N GLU A 190 16.54 -9.71 2.04
CA GLU A 190 16.38 -8.36 2.64
C GLU A 190 15.60 -7.33 1.81
N GLU A 191 15.63 -7.40 0.47
CA GLU A 191 14.96 -6.44 -0.44
C GLU A 191 14.08 -7.13 -1.49
N ARG A 192 13.98 -8.47 -1.45
CA ARG A 192 13.20 -9.26 -2.40
C ARG A 192 12.46 -10.37 -1.66
N LEU A 193 11.17 -10.50 -1.95
CA LEU A 193 10.34 -11.54 -1.38
C LEU A 193 9.62 -12.31 -2.49
N ARG A 194 9.63 -13.63 -2.40
CA ARG A 194 8.79 -14.47 -3.25
C ARG A 194 7.35 -14.41 -2.76
N LEU A 195 6.44 -14.16 -3.68
CA LEU A 195 5.01 -14.03 -3.42
C LEU A 195 4.23 -15.16 -4.07
N GLY A 196 3.01 -15.36 -3.57
CA GLY A 196 2.12 -16.41 -4.05
C GLY A 196 2.61 -17.79 -3.65
N SER A 197 2.37 -18.78 -4.52
CA SER A 197 2.72 -20.18 -4.29
C SER A 197 3.62 -20.72 -5.39
N GLU A 198 4.15 -21.94 -5.22
CA GLU A 198 4.95 -22.60 -6.27
C GLU A 198 4.23 -22.65 -7.63
N GLN A 199 2.90 -22.67 -7.65
CA GLN A 199 2.09 -22.70 -8.86
C GLN A 199 1.81 -21.31 -9.45
N ILE A 200 1.99 -20.26 -8.65
CA ILE A 200 1.74 -18.87 -9.00
C ILE A 200 2.95 -18.06 -8.53
N PRO A 201 4.11 -18.23 -9.19
CA PRO A 201 5.31 -17.52 -8.77
C PRO A 201 5.15 -16.04 -9.09
N ALA A 202 5.33 -15.22 -8.07
CA ALA A 202 5.51 -13.79 -8.19
C ALA A 202 6.65 -13.38 -7.25
N GLU A 203 7.20 -12.20 -7.45
CA GLU A 203 8.18 -11.60 -6.55
C GLU A 203 7.83 -10.14 -6.32
N VAL A 204 8.18 -9.62 -5.15
CA VAL A 204 8.25 -8.19 -4.91
C VAL A 204 9.68 -7.78 -4.64
N VAL A 205 10.10 -6.68 -5.25
CA VAL A 205 11.40 -6.06 -5.06
C VAL A 205 11.20 -4.66 -4.52
N PHE A 206 11.93 -4.34 -3.45
CA PHE A 206 11.95 -3.02 -2.85
C PHE A 206 13.25 -2.32 -3.20
N LEU A 207 13.18 -1.14 -3.81
CA LEU A 207 14.35 -0.32 -4.11
C LEU A 207 14.18 1.08 -3.54
N THR A 208 15.24 1.62 -2.96
CA THR A 208 15.27 2.99 -2.44
C THR A 208 16.58 3.68 -2.83
N ASN A 209 16.51 4.98 -3.03
CA ASN A 209 17.69 5.85 -3.16
C ASN A 209 18.07 6.53 -1.84
N GLY A 210 17.24 6.38 -0.80
CA GLY A 210 17.48 6.88 0.55
C GLY A 210 18.02 5.81 1.48
N SER A 211 18.13 6.15 2.76
CA SER A 211 18.46 5.20 3.81
C SER A 211 17.20 4.79 4.57
N GLY A 212 17.07 3.50 4.88
CA GLY A 212 15.92 2.98 5.60
C GLY A 212 16.19 1.62 6.23
N GLU A 213 15.15 1.09 6.88
CA GLU A 213 15.15 -0.23 7.49
C GLU A 213 13.86 -0.94 7.17
N PHE A 214 13.98 -2.20 6.74
CA PHE A 214 12.84 -3.10 6.59
C PHE A 214 12.64 -3.89 7.87
N GLN A 215 11.41 -3.85 8.36
CA GLN A 215 10.93 -4.72 9.43
C GLN A 215 9.94 -5.71 8.84
N TYR A 216 10.09 -6.95 9.26
CA TYR A 216 9.32 -8.06 8.75
C TYR A 216 8.61 -8.76 9.88
N LEU A 217 7.30 -8.91 9.75
CA LEU A 217 6.45 -9.57 10.73
C LEU A 217 5.67 -10.68 10.05
N GLU A 218 5.97 -11.93 10.41
CA GLU A 218 5.14 -13.07 10.06
C GLU A 218 3.79 -12.98 10.79
N ILE A 219 2.72 -13.13 10.05
CA ILE A 219 1.34 -13.11 10.54
C ILE A 219 0.82 -14.56 10.48
N PRO A 220 0.58 -15.21 11.63
CA PRO A 220 -0.02 -16.53 11.64
C PRO A 220 -1.40 -16.53 10.98
N THR A 221 -1.57 -17.36 9.95
CA THR A 221 -2.85 -17.56 9.28
C THR A 221 -3.05 -19.03 8.94
N ASP A 222 -4.27 -19.52 9.17
CA ASP A 222 -4.70 -20.87 8.77
C ASP A 222 -5.41 -20.87 7.40
N LYS A 223 -5.34 -19.74 6.67
CA LYS A 223 -6.06 -19.52 5.42
C LYS A 223 -5.11 -19.18 4.29
N ASP A 224 -5.26 -19.90 3.18
CA ASP A 224 -4.61 -19.59 1.91
C ASP A 224 -5.10 -18.25 1.36
N ASN A 225 -4.24 -17.55 0.61
CA ASN A 225 -4.54 -16.26 -0.03
C ASN A 225 -4.90 -15.11 0.94
N VAL A 226 -4.40 -15.17 2.18
CA VAL A 226 -4.49 -14.08 3.15
C VAL A 226 -3.09 -13.59 3.47
N PRO A 227 -2.86 -12.28 3.66
CA PRO A 227 -1.55 -11.78 4.04
C PRO A 227 -1.00 -12.52 5.25
N ASN A 228 0.20 -13.08 5.07
CA ASN A 228 0.93 -13.83 6.09
C ASN A 228 2.29 -13.19 6.40
N VAL A 229 2.65 -12.12 5.69
CA VAL A 229 3.83 -11.30 5.97
C VAL A 229 3.44 -9.83 5.92
N GLN A 230 3.80 -9.08 6.95
CA GLN A 230 3.80 -7.62 6.93
C GLN A 230 5.23 -7.10 6.79
N VAL A 231 5.44 -6.25 5.81
CA VAL A 231 6.69 -5.53 5.56
C VAL A 231 6.46 -4.06 5.94
N GLN A 232 7.32 -3.52 6.78
CA GLN A 232 7.34 -2.09 7.08
C GLN A 232 8.72 -1.52 6.73
N TYR A 233 8.77 -0.69 5.70
CA TYR A 233 9.95 0.13 5.40
C TYR A 233 9.88 1.43 6.20
N THR A 234 10.85 1.68 7.07
CA THR A 234 10.96 2.93 7.83
C THR A 234 12.11 3.76 7.29
N SER A 235 11.84 5.00 6.89
CA SER A 235 12.88 5.90 6.40
C SER A 235 13.77 6.36 7.56
N LYS A 236 15.09 6.32 7.37
CA LYS A 236 16.07 6.93 8.27
C LYS A 236 16.22 8.43 8.01
N ASP A 237 15.88 8.87 6.79
CA ASP A 237 15.90 10.26 6.38
C ASP A 237 14.63 10.95 6.88
N LYS A 238 14.68 11.49 8.10
CA LYS A 238 13.52 12.15 8.73
C LYS A 238 12.89 13.22 7.83
N GLY A 239 11.56 13.29 7.87
CA GLY A 239 10.78 14.18 7.01
C GLY A 239 10.77 13.80 5.53
N GLN A 240 11.37 12.67 5.12
CA GLN A 240 11.38 12.20 3.74
C GLN A 240 11.19 10.67 3.65
N LEU A 241 10.56 10.21 2.59
CA LEU A 241 10.48 8.80 2.20
C LEU A 241 10.44 8.72 0.68
N SER A 242 11.20 7.78 0.12
CA SER A 242 11.19 7.42 -1.29
C SER A 242 11.37 5.92 -1.35
N LEU A 243 10.41 5.21 -1.95
CA LEU A 243 10.47 3.76 -2.11
C LEU A 243 9.81 3.35 -3.42
N PHE A 244 10.50 2.49 -4.16
CA PHE A 244 9.94 1.74 -5.27
C PHE A 244 9.57 0.35 -4.76
N THR A 245 8.32 -0.05 -5.00
CA THR A 245 7.84 -1.42 -4.82
C THR A 245 7.49 -1.96 -6.21
N ILE A 246 8.14 -3.06 -6.59
CA ILE A 246 8.04 -3.62 -7.94
C ILE A 246 7.51 -5.05 -7.81
N PHE A 247 6.34 -5.32 -8.36
CA PHE A 247 5.80 -6.67 -8.46
C PHE A 247 6.22 -7.26 -9.81
N LEU A 248 6.95 -8.36 -9.75
CA LEU A 248 7.45 -9.13 -10.89
C LEU A 248 6.65 -10.42 -10.97
N THR A 249 5.95 -10.61 -12.09
CA THR A 249 4.99 -11.71 -12.26
C THR A 249 5.17 -12.36 -13.62
N LYS A 250 4.59 -13.55 -13.81
CA LYS A 250 4.71 -14.33 -15.06
C LYS A 250 6.19 -14.47 -15.46
N ASP A 251 6.53 -14.05 -16.67
CA ASP A 251 7.87 -14.17 -17.26
C ASP A 251 8.89 -13.20 -16.64
N TRP A 252 8.46 -12.27 -15.77
CA TRP A 252 9.36 -11.32 -15.10
C TRP A 252 9.90 -11.83 -13.76
N VAL A 253 9.45 -12.98 -13.27
CA VAL A 253 9.97 -13.58 -12.04
C VAL A 253 11.48 -13.84 -12.21
N GLY A 254 12.29 -13.38 -11.25
CA GLY A 254 13.75 -13.45 -11.34
C GLY A 254 14.40 -12.27 -12.05
N ALA A 255 13.63 -11.39 -12.71
CA ALA A 255 14.15 -10.19 -13.34
C ALA A 255 14.88 -9.30 -12.34
N GLN A 256 15.92 -8.64 -12.81
CA GLN A 256 16.74 -7.73 -12.04
C GLN A 256 16.19 -6.31 -12.13
N ALA A 257 16.36 -5.52 -11.07
CA ALA A 257 15.95 -4.13 -11.04
C ALA A 257 16.98 -3.28 -10.31
N LYS A 258 17.24 -2.07 -10.80
CA LYS A 258 18.12 -1.10 -10.13
C LYS A 258 17.68 0.33 -10.38
N LEU A 259 18.05 1.20 -9.45
CA LEU A 259 17.91 2.65 -9.58
C LEU A 259 19.22 3.24 -10.10
N LYS A 260 19.13 4.14 -11.06
CA LYS A 260 20.26 4.81 -11.68
C LYS A 260 20.04 6.31 -11.71
N GLU A 261 21.05 7.07 -11.30
CA GLU A 261 21.02 8.52 -11.46
C GLU A 261 21.21 8.92 -12.93
N SER A 262 20.38 9.86 -13.37
CA SER A 262 20.44 10.50 -14.68
C SER A 262 20.37 12.02 -14.50
N THR A 263 20.72 12.76 -15.56
CA THR A 263 20.61 14.23 -15.59
C THR A 263 19.20 14.73 -15.35
N ASP A 264 18.20 13.93 -15.72
CA ASP A 264 16.77 14.27 -15.60
C ASP A 264 16.11 13.68 -14.35
N GLY A 265 16.89 13.05 -13.47
CA GLY A 265 16.41 12.44 -12.23
C GLY A 265 16.77 10.95 -12.11
N LEU A 266 16.01 10.23 -11.29
CA LEU A 266 16.23 8.82 -11.01
C LEU A 266 15.52 7.94 -12.05
N ILE A 267 16.24 7.02 -12.68
CA ILE A 267 15.70 6.04 -13.64
C ILE A 267 15.63 4.68 -12.96
N LEU A 268 14.47 4.02 -13.07
CA LEU A 268 14.32 2.61 -12.75
C LEU A 268 14.60 1.78 -14.02
N GLU A 269 15.60 0.90 -13.95
CA GLU A 269 15.87 -0.10 -14.99
C GLU A 269 15.40 -1.47 -14.46
N ILE A 270 14.60 -2.20 -15.25
CA ILE A 270 14.20 -3.59 -15.01
C ILE A 270 14.59 -4.41 -16.24
N TRP A 271 15.26 -5.54 -16.05
CA TRP A 271 15.69 -6.41 -17.16
C TRP A 271 15.68 -7.88 -16.74
N ASP A 272 15.43 -8.75 -17.71
CA ASP A 272 15.63 -10.19 -17.61
C ASP A 272 17.03 -10.56 -18.17
N ASP A 273 17.62 -11.65 -17.69
CA ASP A 273 18.96 -12.12 -18.10
C ASP A 273 18.92 -12.94 -19.40
#